data_AF-A0A9E5MV80-F1
#
_entry.id   AF-A0A9E5MV80-F1
#
_cell.length_a   1.000
_cell.length_b   1.000
_cell.length_c   1.000
_cell.angle_alpha   90.00
_cell.angle_beta   90.00
_cell.angle_gamma   90.00
#
_symmetry.space_group_name_H-M   'P 1'
#
loop_
_entity.id
_entity.type
_entity.pdbx_description
1 polymer ?
#
loop_
_entity_poly.entity_id
_entity_poly.type
_entity_poly.pdbx_seq_one_letter_code
_entity_poly.pdbx_strand_id
1 'polypeptide(L)'
;MRKELLVLLGFVSLATATAFAAGPKEDPFKGKLFAPNVILEHRDELGLSKQQFTDIRMAVVDVQANVAEYEWDVAEAYQQLMAELDKSPIDEAAVIEHVNAALRAENEVKKLQVAMLVRLKNLLTEEQIAYLESVRDQ
;
A
#
# COMPACT_ATOMS: atom_id res chain seq x y z
N MET A 1 -0.41 -39.63 -20.33
CA MET A 1 0.25 -38.45 -20.92
C MET A 1 -0.77 -37.64 -21.73
N ARG A 2 -1.35 -36.61 -21.12
CA ARG A 2 -2.05 -35.51 -21.82
C ARG A 2 -1.75 -34.25 -21.03
N LYS A 3 -1.20 -33.27 -21.73
CA LYS A 3 -0.54 -32.06 -21.23
C LYS A 3 -1.58 -31.03 -20.78
N GLU A 4 -1.30 -30.43 -19.62
CA GLU A 4 -1.42 -29.00 -19.28
C GLU A 4 -2.59 -28.21 -19.86
N LEU A 5 -3.50 -27.75 -18.99
CA LEU A 5 -4.15 -26.45 -19.14
C LEU A 5 -4.32 -25.79 -17.76
N LEU A 6 -3.21 -25.29 -17.23
CA LEU A 6 -3.20 -24.24 -16.22
C LEU A 6 -3.74 -22.95 -16.87
N VAL A 7 -4.94 -22.55 -16.49
CA VAL A 7 -5.50 -21.24 -16.86
C VAL A 7 -4.84 -20.18 -15.97
N LEU A 8 -3.70 -19.67 -16.44
CA LEU A 8 -3.14 -18.40 -15.99
C LEU A 8 -3.99 -17.28 -16.61
N LEU A 9 -4.87 -16.67 -15.83
CA LEU A 9 -5.55 -15.42 -16.19
C LEU A 9 -4.52 -14.28 -16.10
N GLY A 10 -3.73 -14.13 -17.17
CA GLY A 10 -2.97 -12.92 -17.44
C GLY A 10 -3.90 -11.86 -18.02
N PHE A 11 -4.15 -10.80 -17.27
CA PHE A 11 -4.81 -9.61 -17.81
C PHE A 11 -3.84 -8.91 -18.78
N VAL A 12 -4.15 -8.99 -20.07
CA VAL A 12 -3.50 -8.23 -21.13
C VAL A 12 -4.06 -6.81 -21.08
N SER A 13 -3.23 -5.86 -20.62
CA SER A 13 -3.52 -4.43 -20.68
C SER A 13 -3.29 -3.91 -22.11
N LEU A 14 -4.37 -3.47 -22.76
CA LEU A 14 -4.28 -2.74 -24.03
C LEU A 14 -4.00 -1.27 -23.73
N ALA A 15 -2.73 -0.88 -23.89
CA ALA A 15 -2.24 0.47 -23.62
C ALA A 15 -2.38 1.37 -24.86
N THR A 16 -3.21 2.41 -24.75
CA THR A 16 -3.06 3.64 -25.53
C THR A 16 -3.34 4.86 -24.66
N ALA A 17 -2.31 5.36 -23.99
CA ALA A 17 -2.14 6.78 -23.67
C ALA A 17 -0.67 7.03 -23.32
N THR A 18 -0.05 7.91 -24.09
CA THR A 18 1.34 8.33 -23.97
C THR A 18 1.61 8.98 -22.61
N ALA A 19 2.52 8.37 -21.86
CA ALA A 19 3.45 8.96 -20.89
C ALA A 19 3.13 10.40 -20.40
N PHE A 20 2.41 10.50 -19.28
CA PHE A 20 2.89 11.37 -18.22
C PHE A 20 3.94 10.57 -17.44
N ALA A 21 5.16 11.11 -17.41
CA ALA A 21 6.29 10.54 -16.71
C ALA A 21 5.94 10.27 -15.24
N ALA A 22 5.67 9.01 -14.91
CA ALA A 22 5.90 8.51 -13.57
C ALA A 22 7.43 8.39 -13.42
N GLY A 23 8.09 9.51 -13.14
CA GLY A 23 9.37 9.46 -12.42
C GLY A 23 9.15 8.68 -11.11
N PRO A 24 10.21 8.15 -10.47
CA PRO A 24 10.06 7.48 -9.18
C PRO A 24 9.23 8.39 -8.28
N LYS A 25 8.06 7.91 -7.85
CA LYS A 25 7.20 8.67 -6.94
C LYS A 25 8.07 8.89 -5.70
N GLU A 26 8.58 10.10 -5.51
CA GLU A 26 9.34 10.41 -4.31
C GLU A 26 8.42 10.15 -3.12
N ASP A 27 8.82 9.20 -2.28
CA ASP A 27 8.07 8.88 -1.07
C ASP A 27 8.04 10.15 -0.19
N PRO A 28 6.85 10.74 0.08
CA PRO A 28 6.75 11.95 0.88
C PRO A 28 7.21 11.75 2.34
N PHE A 29 7.35 10.50 2.78
CA PHE A 29 7.85 10.14 4.10
C PHE A 29 9.33 9.72 4.11
N LYS A 30 9.98 9.75 2.94
CA LYS A 30 11.42 9.49 2.83
C LYS A 30 12.16 10.40 3.81
N GLY A 31 13.05 9.81 4.60
CA GLY A 31 13.79 10.58 5.61
C GLY A 31 13.10 10.69 6.97
N LYS A 32 11.81 10.31 7.09
CA LYS A 32 11.02 10.57 8.30
C LYS A 32 10.45 9.31 8.94
N LEU A 33 10.06 8.32 8.14
CA LEU A 33 9.47 7.07 8.60
C LEU A 33 10.23 5.86 8.00
N PHE A 34 10.06 4.69 8.61
CA PHE A 34 10.75 3.45 8.21
C PHE A 34 9.73 2.35 7.93
N ALA A 35 9.86 1.71 6.76
CA ALA A 35 9.04 0.58 6.41
C ALA A 35 9.37 -0.66 7.29
N PRO A 36 8.41 -1.56 7.53
CA PRO A 36 8.64 -2.73 8.37
C PRO A 36 9.79 -3.61 7.88
N ASN A 37 9.92 -3.79 6.58
CA ASN A 37 10.98 -4.61 5.99
C ASN A 37 12.36 -4.04 6.31
N VAL A 38 12.55 -2.72 6.21
CA VAL A 38 13.83 -2.05 6.54
C VAL A 38 14.18 -2.29 8.02
N ILE A 39 13.23 -2.14 8.93
CA ILE A 39 13.47 -2.39 10.36
C ILE A 39 13.86 -3.86 10.61
N LEU A 40 13.17 -4.79 9.94
CA LEU A 40 13.37 -6.23 10.15
C LEU A 40 14.63 -6.77 9.44
N GLU A 41 15.04 -6.17 8.33
CA GLU A 41 16.29 -6.45 7.62
C GLU A 41 17.50 -6.12 8.51
N HIS A 42 17.42 -5.04 9.30
CA HIS A 42 18.47 -4.58 10.21
C HIS A 42 18.25 -4.98 11.68
N ARG A 43 17.42 -5.99 11.95
CA ARG A 43 16.98 -6.30 13.33
C ARG A 43 18.14 -6.60 14.29
N ASP A 44 19.19 -7.25 13.78
CA ASP A 44 20.29 -7.77 14.58
C ASP A 44 21.22 -6.61 14.99
N GLU A 45 21.52 -5.71 14.06
CA GLU A 45 22.27 -4.46 14.29
C GLU A 45 21.49 -3.46 15.15
N LEU A 46 20.17 -3.43 15.00
CA LEU A 46 19.27 -2.63 15.83
C LEU A 46 19.18 -3.12 17.28
N GLY A 47 19.61 -4.36 17.56
CA GLY A 47 19.46 -4.97 18.88
C GLY A 47 18.01 -4.97 19.36
N LEU A 48 17.05 -5.24 18.47
CA LEU A 48 15.63 -5.20 18.83
C LEU A 48 15.34 -6.13 19.99
N SER A 49 14.71 -5.60 21.04
CA SER A 49 14.21 -6.44 22.12
C SER A 49 13.11 -7.38 21.61
N LYS A 50 12.93 -8.51 22.30
CA LYS A 50 11.83 -9.44 22.00
C LYS A 50 10.46 -8.76 22.00
N GLN A 51 10.27 -7.78 22.90
CA GLN A 51 9.03 -7.01 22.99
C GLN A 51 8.85 -6.12 21.75
N GLN A 52 9.85 -5.29 21.40
CA GLN A 52 9.81 -4.46 20.20
C GLN A 52 9.51 -5.28 18.93
N PHE A 53 10.19 -6.41 18.77
CA PHE A 53 9.95 -7.31 17.64
C PHE A 53 8.52 -7.85 17.57
N THR A 54 7.95 -8.20 18.73
CA THR A 54 6.56 -8.64 18.84
C THR A 54 5.59 -7.52 18.47
N ASP A 55 5.82 -6.32 19.00
CA ASP A 55 4.97 -5.15 18.76
C ASP A 55 5.03 -4.67 17.29
N ILE A 56 6.21 -4.72 16.66
CA ILE A 56 6.39 -4.44 15.23
C ILE A 56 5.55 -5.41 14.39
N ARG A 57 5.64 -6.71 14.68
CA ARG A 57 4.85 -7.73 13.96
C ARG A 57 3.36 -7.54 14.15
N MET A 58 2.92 -7.25 15.38
CA MET A 58 1.52 -6.97 15.67
C MET A 58 1.02 -5.76 14.88
N ALA A 59 1.79 -4.66 14.85
CA ALA A 59 1.41 -3.47 14.07
C ALA A 59 1.23 -3.78 12.57
N VAL A 60 2.06 -4.65 12.00
CA VAL A 60 1.93 -5.09 10.60
C VAL A 60 0.68 -5.94 10.39
N VAL A 61 0.44 -6.92 11.25
CA VAL A 61 -0.72 -7.82 11.15
C VAL A 61 -2.04 -7.04 11.34
N ASP A 62 -2.08 -6.12 12.31
CA ASP A 62 -3.24 -5.27 12.57
C ASP A 62 -3.62 -4.50 11.29
N VAL A 63 -2.64 -3.87 10.63
CA VAL A 63 -2.90 -3.09 9.41
C VAL A 63 -3.31 -4.00 8.25
N GLN A 64 -2.68 -5.15 8.06
CA GLN A 64 -3.08 -6.10 7.02
C GLN A 64 -4.52 -6.57 7.19
N ALA A 65 -4.97 -6.81 8.43
CA ALA A 65 -6.33 -7.22 8.71
C ALA A 65 -7.36 -6.13 8.38
N ASN A 66 -7.03 -4.85 8.63
CA ASN A 66 -7.95 -3.73 8.42
C ASN A 66 -7.92 -3.17 6.99
N VAL A 67 -6.81 -3.30 6.26
CA VAL A 67 -6.69 -2.83 4.87
C VAL A 67 -7.55 -3.66 3.91
N ALA A 68 -7.72 -4.96 4.19
CA ALA A 68 -8.46 -5.86 3.33
C ALA A 68 -9.90 -5.38 3.06
N GLU A 69 -10.61 -4.88 4.06
CA GLU A 69 -11.98 -4.36 3.88
C GLU A 69 -12.02 -3.21 2.86
N TYR A 70 -11.14 -2.23 3.02
CA TYR A 70 -11.08 -1.09 2.10
C TYR A 70 -10.59 -1.46 0.70
N GLU A 71 -9.75 -2.48 0.55
CA GLU A 71 -9.36 -2.98 -0.77
C GLU A 71 -10.56 -3.54 -1.55
N TRP A 72 -11.52 -4.16 -0.85
CA TRP A 72 -12.76 -4.62 -1.47
C TRP A 72 -13.65 -3.44 -1.87
N ASP A 73 -13.78 -2.42 -1.02
CA ASP A 73 -14.53 -1.19 -1.35
C ASP A 73 -13.96 -0.49 -2.59
N VAL A 74 -12.62 -0.44 -2.72
CA VAL A 74 -11.95 0.09 -3.92
C VAL A 74 -12.32 -0.73 -5.14
N ALA A 75 -12.24 -2.06 -5.06
CA ALA A 75 -12.56 -2.94 -6.18
C ALA A 75 -14.02 -2.79 -6.62
N GLU A 76 -14.97 -2.74 -5.67
CA GLU A 76 -16.39 -2.54 -5.96
C GLU A 76 -16.64 -1.19 -6.61
N ALA A 77 -16.07 -0.11 -6.09
CA ALA A 77 -16.23 1.22 -6.66
C ALA A 77 -15.70 1.31 -8.10
N TYR A 78 -14.56 0.69 -8.40
CA TYR A 78 -14.04 0.62 -9.77
C TYR A 78 -14.92 -0.26 -10.68
N GLN A 79 -15.49 -1.36 -10.18
CA GLN A 79 -16.43 -2.17 -10.97
C GLN A 79 -17.68 -1.38 -11.36
N GLN A 80 -18.26 -0.64 -10.42
CA GLN A 80 -19.43 0.20 -10.68
C GLN A 80 -19.09 1.35 -11.64
N LEU A 81 -17.92 1.98 -11.46
CA LEU A 81 -17.40 2.99 -12.38
C LEU A 81 -17.31 2.47 -13.82
N MET A 82 -16.73 1.28 -14.03
CA MET A 82 -16.64 0.69 -15.38
C MET A 82 -18.04 0.42 -15.95
N ALA A 83 -18.97 -0.10 -15.15
CA ALA A 83 -20.34 -0.36 -15.59
C ALA A 83 -21.10 0.92 -15.99
N GLU A 84 -20.82 2.06 -15.35
CA GLU A 84 -21.39 3.36 -15.74
C GLU A 84 -20.81 3.86 -17.07
N LEU A 85 -19.50 3.69 -17.27
CA LEU A 85 -18.81 4.10 -18.50
C LEU A 85 -19.23 3.28 -19.73
N ASP A 86 -19.74 2.06 -19.54
CA ASP A 86 -20.27 1.21 -20.62
C ASP A 86 -21.67 1.66 -21.13
N LYS A 87 -22.34 2.61 -20.45
CA LYS A 87 -23.67 3.09 -20.84
C LYS A 87 -23.62 4.15 -21.95
N SER A 88 -24.74 4.31 -22.65
CA SER A 88 -24.94 5.39 -23.62
C SER A 88 -26.35 5.99 -23.48
N PRO A 89 -26.48 7.28 -23.11
CA PRO A 89 -25.41 8.20 -22.72
C PRO A 89 -24.76 7.81 -21.37
N ILE A 90 -23.54 8.29 -21.12
CA ILE A 90 -22.86 8.17 -19.82
C ILE A 90 -23.52 9.14 -18.84
N ASP A 91 -23.78 8.68 -17.61
CA ASP A 91 -24.15 9.55 -16.49
C ASP A 91 -22.88 10.06 -15.79
N GLU A 92 -22.51 11.31 -16.07
CA GLU A 92 -21.34 11.95 -15.47
C GLU A 92 -21.45 12.03 -13.93
N ALA A 93 -22.65 12.24 -13.37
CA ALA A 93 -22.81 12.37 -11.93
C ALA A 93 -22.53 11.03 -11.23
N ALA A 94 -23.03 9.92 -11.79
CA ALA A 94 -22.76 8.58 -11.29
C ALA A 94 -21.27 8.20 -11.41
N VAL A 95 -20.62 8.55 -12.52
CA VAL A 95 -19.16 8.36 -12.68
C VAL A 95 -18.39 9.05 -11.55
N ILE A 96 -18.69 10.32 -11.27
CA ILE A 96 -18.01 11.07 -10.22
C ILE A 96 -18.31 10.51 -8.83
N GLU A 97 -19.51 9.97 -8.61
CA GLU A 97 -19.86 9.28 -7.36
C GLU A 97 -18.98 8.04 -7.12
N HIS A 98 -18.83 7.17 -8.12
CA HIS A 98 -17.98 5.97 -8.00
C HIS A 98 -16.50 6.31 -7.84
N VAL A 99 -16.01 7.35 -8.54
CA VAL A 99 -14.63 7.86 -8.33
C VAL A 99 -14.45 8.32 -6.88
N ASN A 100 -15.39 9.07 -6.33
CA ASN A 100 -15.32 9.52 -4.94
C ASN A 100 -15.34 8.35 -3.94
N ALA A 101 -16.12 7.30 -4.21
CA ALA A 101 -16.12 6.10 -3.38
C ALA A 101 -14.74 5.41 -3.38
N ALA A 102 -14.16 5.19 -4.56
CA ALA A 102 -12.82 4.59 -4.69
C ALA A 102 -11.76 5.43 -3.94
N LEU A 103 -11.74 6.75 -4.15
CA LEU A 103 -10.78 7.65 -3.50
C LEU A 103 -10.94 7.66 -1.97
N ARG A 104 -12.15 7.56 -1.44
CA ARG A 104 -12.37 7.45 0.02
C ARG A 104 -11.77 6.17 0.58
N ALA A 105 -12.04 5.02 -0.03
CA ALA A 105 -11.50 3.75 0.42
C ALA A 105 -9.96 3.69 0.31
N GLU A 106 -9.40 4.16 -0.82
CA GLU A 106 -7.94 4.29 -0.99
C GLU A 106 -7.30 5.17 0.10
N ASN A 107 -7.98 6.24 0.52
CA ASN A 107 -7.49 7.12 1.57
C ASN A 107 -7.47 6.44 2.94
N GLU A 108 -8.45 5.59 3.26
CA GLU A 108 -8.43 4.83 4.52
C GLU A 108 -7.26 3.83 4.56
N VAL A 109 -6.99 3.12 3.46
CA VAL A 109 -5.79 2.27 3.34
C VAL A 109 -4.51 3.07 3.62
N LYS A 110 -4.35 4.23 2.98
CA LYS A 110 -3.18 5.09 3.16
C LYS A 110 -3.06 5.59 4.61
N LYS A 111 -4.16 5.96 5.25
CA LYS A 111 -4.17 6.39 6.66
C LYS A 111 -3.70 5.26 7.58
N LEU A 112 -4.20 4.04 7.39
CA LEU A 112 -3.76 2.88 8.17
C LEU A 112 -2.26 2.61 7.99
N GLN A 113 -1.77 2.67 6.75
CA GLN A 113 -0.35 2.50 6.46
C GLN A 113 0.51 3.59 7.13
N VAL A 114 0.12 4.86 7.04
CA VAL A 114 0.85 5.96 7.69
C VAL A 114 0.83 5.82 9.22
N ALA A 115 -0.33 5.47 9.80
CA ALA A 115 -0.45 5.22 11.23
C ALA A 115 0.47 4.08 11.70
N MET A 116 0.58 3.00 10.91
CA MET A 116 1.53 1.92 11.15
C MET A 116 2.96 2.44 11.19
N LEU A 117 3.39 3.18 10.17
CA LEU A 117 4.76 3.69 10.06
C LEU A 117 5.12 4.61 11.24
N VAL A 118 4.18 5.45 11.69
CA VAL A 118 4.36 6.27 12.89
C VAL A 118 4.48 5.40 14.15
N ARG A 119 3.61 4.40 14.31
CA ARG A 119 3.69 3.45 15.44
C ARG A 119 5.02 2.71 15.46
N LEU A 120 5.50 2.24 14.31
CA LEU A 120 6.78 1.56 14.18
C LEU A 120 7.93 2.45 14.63
N LYS A 121 7.98 3.70 14.16
CA LYS A 121 9.01 4.65 14.61
C LYS A 121 8.98 4.88 16.12
N ASN A 122 7.79 4.97 16.72
CA ASN A 122 7.63 5.15 18.17
C ASN A 122 8.05 3.92 19.00
N LEU A 123 8.18 2.74 18.39
CA LEU A 123 8.70 1.54 19.05
C LEU A 123 10.23 1.52 19.11
N LEU A 124 10.92 2.37 18.33
CA LEU A 124 12.37 2.41 18.24
C LEU A 124 12.96 3.45 19.19
N THR A 125 14.18 3.20 19.68
CA THR A 125 14.95 4.20 20.45
C THR A 125 15.59 5.23 19.52
N GLU A 126 16.09 6.33 20.09
CA GLU A 126 16.80 7.35 19.33
C GLU A 126 18.05 6.78 18.63
N GLU A 127 18.78 5.87 19.28
CA GLU A 127 19.95 5.21 18.72
C GLU A 127 19.58 4.28 17.55
N GLN A 128 18.48 3.54 17.68
CA GLN A 128 17.94 2.68 16.63
C GLN A 128 17.49 3.49 15.40
N ILE A 129 16.85 4.64 15.63
CA ILE A 129 16.47 5.58 14.57
C ILE A 129 17.72 6.14 13.88
N ALA A 130 18.71 6.60 14.65
CA ALA A 130 19.96 7.13 14.11
C ALA A 130 20.71 6.09 13.25
N TYR A 131 20.72 4.82 13.69
CA TYR A 131 21.25 3.72 12.89
C TYR A 131 20.52 3.57 11.55
N LEU A 132 19.18 3.52 11.56
CA LEU A 132 18.38 3.38 10.33
C LEU A 132 18.55 4.56 9.36
N GLU A 133 18.72 5.77 9.88
CA GLU A 133 19.05 6.93 9.05
C GLU A 133 20.43 6.79 8.41
N SER A 134 21.41 6.25 9.13
CA SER A 134 22.78 6.07 8.64
C SER A 134 22.94 5.01 7.54
N VAL A 135 22.11 3.96 7.55
CA VAL A 135 22.16 2.89 6.53
C VAL A 135 21.32 3.21 5.29
N ARG A 136 20.33 4.10 5.42
CA ARG A 136 19.51 4.58 4.29
C ARG A 136 20.31 5.48 3.33
N ASP A 137 21.26 6.23 3.87
CA ASP A 137 22.02 7.24 3.13
C ASP A 137 23.29 6.65 2.46
N GLN A 138 23.47 5.31 2.51
CA GLN A 138 24.52 4.54 1.85
C GLN A 138 24.01 3.90 0.55
#